data_AF-A0A562S4H2-F1
#
_entry.id   AF-A0A562S4H2-F1
#
_cell.length_a   1.000
_cell.length_b   1.000
_cell.length_c   1.000
_cell.angle_alpha   90.00
_cell.angle_beta   90.00
_cell.angle_gamma   90.00
#
_symmetry.space_group_name_H-M   'P 1'
#
loop_
_entity.id
_entity.type
_entity.pdbx_description
1 polymer ?
#
loop_
_entity_poly.entity_id
_entity_poly.type
_entity_poly.pdbx_seq_one_letter_code
_entity_poly.pdbx_strand_id
1 'polypeptide(L)'
;MSDDGTGAHSIAAHLNDTKEDTWGAGKWKAKYWHRSYIRKLLTNKAAIGVFVPHTVRKIDGKRTKERTPQEPIAHRFPAAVDRDLFERVNARLSTTAPRGKNAKEPTRSIFAGLMKCQHCGGTVTRVNKGQQVYLVCAAAHGKSGTCKYESVPYAEAVSAFRLRLLGTLDDAPTGSNTADMDAKIEQLKGTVDVGEGYVNELLELRITDKSRAASQRLRDAERELDEHREALRKLLERRDALRSTNVNMRLAAVEKALTREPMDTEEANKALRGAVSKMVMRPQEAGLDIWWHHAETPQETLFMTSRFNWDANSIENMMEED
;
A
#
# COMPACT_ATOMS: atom_id res chain seq x y z
N MET A 1 -13.66 -20.88 -6.78
CA MET A 1 -13.92 -20.06 -7.99
C MET A 1 -13.21 -18.70 -7.97
N SER A 2 -13.58 -17.76 -7.07
CA SER A 2 -12.98 -16.42 -7.09
C SER A 2 -11.51 -16.42 -6.63
N ASP A 3 -11.15 -17.28 -5.68
CA ASP A 3 -9.75 -17.47 -5.24
C ASP A 3 -8.89 -18.18 -6.30
N ASP A 4 -9.53 -18.84 -7.28
CA ASP A 4 -8.86 -19.43 -8.44
C ASP A 4 -8.72 -18.42 -9.61
N GLY A 5 -9.14 -17.17 -9.41
CA GLY A 5 -9.03 -16.10 -10.40
C GLY A 5 -10.26 -15.94 -11.31
N THR A 6 -11.35 -16.66 -11.05
CA THR A 6 -12.59 -16.48 -11.82
C THR A 6 -13.25 -15.14 -11.50
N GLY A 7 -13.44 -14.30 -12.51
CA GLY A 7 -14.04 -12.97 -12.32
C GLY A 7 -15.54 -13.02 -11.97
N ALA A 8 -16.04 -12.00 -11.27
CA ALA A 8 -17.44 -11.93 -10.81
C ALA A 8 -18.49 -12.04 -11.95
N HIS A 9 -18.12 -11.69 -13.19
CA HIS A 9 -19.01 -11.91 -14.34
C HIS A 9 -19.10 -13.40 -14.70
N SER A 10 -17.97 -14.08 -14.81
CA SER A 10 -17.91 -15.51 -15.12
C SER A 10 -18.53 -16.35 -14.02
N ILE A 11 -18.38 -15.95 -12.75
CA ILE A 11 -19.09 -16.59 -11.62
C ILE A 11 -20.61 -16.45 -11.80
N ALA A 12 -21.10 -15.24 -12.08
CA ALA A 12 -22.54 -15.04 -12.31
C ALA A 12 -23.06 -15.85 -13.50
N ALA A 13 -22.30 -15.90 -14.60
CA ALA A 13 -22.65 -16.69 -15.78
C ALA A 13 -22.70 -18.19 -15.45
N HIS A 14 -21.70 -18.70 -14.74
CA HIS A 14 -21.66 -20.10 -14.31
C HIS A 14 -22.84 -20.48 -13.42
N LEU A 15 -23.19 -19.65 -12.42
CA LEU A 15 -24.35 -19.90 -11.55
C LEU A 15 -25.68 -19.87 -12.34
N ASN A 16 -25.79 -19.01 -13.35
CA ASN A 16 -26.97 -18.97 -14.20
C ASN A 16 -27.06 -20.19 -15.14
N ASP A 17 -25.93 -20.63 -15.68
CA ASP A 17 -25.83 -21.79 -16.58
C ASP A 17 -26.13 -23.11 -15.85
N THR A 18 -25.60 -23.25 -14.64
CA THR A 18 -25.87 -24.37 -13.73
C THR A 18 -27.25 -24.31 -13.07
N LYS A 19 -28.02 -23.24 -13.32
CA LYS A 19 -29.37 -23.00 -12.78
C LYS A 19 -29.43 -23.00 -11.25
N GLU A 20 -28.39 -22.49 -10.61
CA GLU A 20 -28.33 -22.32 -9.16
C GLU A 20 -29.38 -21.31 -8.68
N ASP A 21 -30.09 -21.68 -7.61
CA ASP A 21 -31.24 -20.91 -7.18
C ASP A 21 -30.82 -19.57 -6.56
N THR A 22 -31.42 -18.48 -7.03
CA THR A 22 -31.09 -17.15 -6.51
C THR A 22 -31.75 -16.90 -5.16
N TRP A 23 -31.12 -16.08 -4.33
CA TRP A 23 -31.67 -15.71 -3.03
C TRP A 23 -32.83 -14.71 -3.14
N GLY A 24 -33.77 -14.81 -2.20
CA GLY A 24 -34.98 -13.99 -2.12
C GLY A 24 -36.25 -14.84 -2.12
N ALA A 25 -37.40 -14.20 -1.85
CA ALA A 25 -38.69 -14.89 -1.76
C ALA A 25 -39.79 -14.12 -2.51
N GLY A 26 -40.70 -14.87 -3.13
CA GLY A 26 -41.84 -14.33 -3.87
C GLY A 26 -41.44 -13.33 -4.94
N LYS A 27 -42.11 -12.17 -4.98
CA LYS A 27 -41.82 -11.09 -5.93
C LYS A 27 -40.42 -10.46 -5.82
N TRP A 28 -39.69 -10.75 -4.73
CA TRP A 28 -38.35 -10.22 -4.47
C TRP A 28 -37.25 -11.21 -4.84
N LYS A 29 -37.60 -12.41 -5.31
CA LYS A 29 -36.62 -13.37 -5.81
C LYS A 29 -36.04 -12.86 -7.12
N ALA A 30 -34.72 -12.84 -7.22
CA ALA A 30 -34.06 -12.43 -8.45
C ALA A 30 -34.37 -13.44 -9.57
N LYS A 31 -34.39 -12.98 -10.82
CA LYS A 31 -34.59 -13.89 -11.95
C LYS A 31 -33.31 -14.66 -12.32
N TYR A 32 -32.16 -14.07 -12.02
CA TYR A 32 -30.83 -14.61 -12.32
C TYR A 32 -29.78 -13.91 -11.46
N TRP A 33 -28.60 -14.52 -11.33
CA TRP A 33 -27.44 -13.97 -10.66
C TRP A 33 -26.85 -12.80 -11.44
N HIS A 34 -26.81 -11.62 -10.82
CA HIS A 34 -26.14 -10.44 -11.37
C HIS A 34 -24.69 -10.35 -10.88
N ARG A 35 -23.77 -9.95 -11.77
CA ARG A 35 -22.36 -9.63 -11.44
C ARG A 35 -22.22 -8.69 -10.23
N SER A 36 -23.06 -7.66 -10.16
CA SER A 36 -23.03 -6.68 -9.08
C SER A 36 -23.44 -7.29 -7.74
N TYR A 37 -24.32 -8.29 -7.74
CA TYR A 37 -24.70 -9.04 -6.55
C TYR A 37 -23.56 -9.97 -6.10
N ILE A 38 -22.94 -10.71 -7.04
CA ILE A 38 -21.74 -11.51 -6.76
C ILE A 38 -20.64 -10.66 -6.12
N ARG A 39 -20.36 -9.47 -6.69
CA ARG A 39 -19.37 -8.56 -6.08
C ARG A 39 -19.73 -8.19 -4.64
N LYS A 40 -21.00 -7.88 -4.35
CA LYS A 40 -21.44 -7.56 -2.98
C LYS A 40 -21.19 -8.72 -2.03
N LEU A 41 -21.46 -9.96 -2.46
CA LEU A 41 -21.21 -11.15 -1.64
C LEU A 41 -19.73 -11.33 -1.33
N LEU A 42 -18.89 -11.25 -2.35
CA LEU A 42 -17.45 -11.43 -2.20
C LEU A 42 -16.77 -10.34 -1.37
N THR A 43 -17.38 -9.15 -1.24
CA THR A 43 -16.86 -8.03 -0.43
C THR A 43 -17.57 -7.88 0.92
N ASN A 44 -18.57 -8.71 1.24
CA ASN A 44 -19.34 -8.57 2.47
C ASN A 44 -18.59 -9.19 3.66
N LYS A 45 -18.12 -8.34 4.59
CA LYS A 45 -17.42 -8.74 5.82
C LYS A 45 -18.25 -9.68 6.72
N ALA A 46 -19.57 -9.78 6.52
CA ALA A 46 -20.40 -10.77 7.23
C ALA A 46 -19.96 -12.22 6.93
N ALA A 47 -19.34 -12.48 5.77
CA ALA A 47 -18.81 -13.79 5.42
C ALA A 47 -17.72 -14.29 6.40
N ILE A 48 -17.01 -13.38 7.06
CA ILE A 48 -16.01 -13.66 8.09
C ILE A 48 -16.53 -13.34 9.51
N GLY A 49 -17.85 -13.23 9.67
CA GLY A 49 -18.50 -12.96 10.97
C GLY A 49 -18.41 -11.50 11.44
N VAL A 50 -17.95 -10.57 10.61
CA VAL A 50 -17.80 -9.15 10.97
C VAL A 50 -18.99 -8.34 10.46
N PHE A 51 -19.66 -7.62 11.35
CA PHE A 51 -20.75 -6.71 11.03
C PHE A 51 -20.29 -5.26 11.10
N VAL A 52 -20.51 -4.49 10.03
CA VAL A 52 -20.20 -3.04 10.02
C VAL A 52 -21.51 -2.27 9.98
N PRO A 53 -21.98 -1.69 11.10
CA PRO A 53 -23.16 -0.84 11.09
C PRO A 53 -22.89 0.43 10.28
N HIS A 54 -23.93 1.01 9.70
CA HIS A 54 -23.81 2.25 8.92
C HIS A 54 -24.86 3.24 9.39
N THR A 55 -24.44 4.48 9.64
CA THR A 55 -25.37 5.61 9.76
C THR A 55 -25.69 6.15 8.38
N VAL A 56 -26.93 6.59 8.18
CA VAL A 56 -27.40 7.08 6.88
C VAL A 56 -27.87 8.51 7.05
N ARG A 57 -27.18 9.46 6.41
CA ARG A 57 -27.61 10.87 6.36
C ARG A 57 -28.13 11.20 4.96
N LYS A 58 -29.25 11.94 4.90
CA LYS A 58 -29.69 12.54 3.64
C LYS A 58 -28.90 13.82 3.44
N ILE A 59 -28.21 13.94 2.30
CA ILE A 59 -27.57 15.19 1.89
C ILE A 59 -28.62 15.99 1.13
N ASP A 60 -28.84 17.23 1.54
CA ASP A 60 -29.79 18.11 0.84
C ASP A 60 -29.33 18.40 -0.59
N GLY A 61 -30.25 18.36 -1.56
CA GLY A 61 -29.94 18.56 -2.98
C GLY A 61 -29.28 17.36 -3.72
N LYS A 62 -28.93 16.24 -3.06
CA LYS A 62 -28.44 15.01 -3.72
C LYS A 62 -29.42 13.85 -3.57
N ARG A 63 -29.66 13.11 -4.66
CA ARG A 63 -30.46 11.85 -4.64
C ARG A 63 -29.80 10.72 -3.83
N THR A 64 -28.51 10.85 -3.53
CA THR A 64 -27.70 9.85 -2.82
C THR A 64 -27.68 10.12 -1.32
N LYS A 65 -27.92 9.06 -0.53
CA LYS A 65 -27.72 9.09 0.92
C LYS A 65 -26.25 8.85 1.23
N GLU A 66 -25.69 9.63 2.14
CA GLU A 66 -24.36 9.39 2.68
C GLU A 66 -24.44 8.22 3.68
N ARG A 67 -23.53 7.26 3.53
CA ARG A 67 -23.43 6.12 4.43
C ARG A 67 -22.07 6.18 5.11
N THR A 68 -22.07 6.44 6.41
CA THR A 68 -20.85 6.47 7.21
C THR A 68 -20.75 5.15 7.96
N PRO A 69 -19.74 4.30 7.68
CA PRO A 69 -19.51 3.09 8.45
C PRO A 69 -19.19 3.46 9.91
N GLN A 70 -19.70 2.66 10.83
CA GLN A 70 -19.39 2.71 12.26
C GLN A 70 -18.39 1.62 12.63
N GLU A 71 -18.01 1.57 13.90
CA GLU A 71 -17.09 0.59 14.47
C GLU A 71 -17.50 -0.86 14.09
N PRO A 72 -16.61 -1.65 13.47
CA PRO A 72 -16.87 -3.04 13.15
C PRO A 72 -17.09 -3.91 14.39
N ILE A 73 -18.15 -4.72 14.38
CA ILE A 73 -18.44 -5.70 15.42
C ILE A 73 -17.99 -7.09 14.93
N ALA A 74 -16.90 -7.60 15.50
CA ALA A 74 -16.40 -8.94 15.21
C ALA A 74 -17.29 -10.04 15.84
N HIS A 75 -17.22 -11.25 15.27
CA HIS A 75 -17.92 -12.45 15.75
C HIS A 75 -19.45 -12.30 15.93
N ARG A 76 -20.07 -11.36 15.20
CA ARG A 76 -21.51 -11.12 15.27
C ARG A 76 -22.33 -12.26 14.68
N PHE A 77 -21.75 -12.94 13.68
CA PHE A 77 -22.31 -14.08 12.97
C PHE A 77 -21.26 -15.20 12.88
N PRO A 78 -21.68 -16.47 12.77
CA PRO A 78 -20.77 -17.55 12.40
C PRO A 78 -20.07 -17.23 11.08
N ALA A 79 -18.74 -17.38 11.04
CA ALA A 79 -17.98 -17.18 9.81
C ALA A 79 -18.31 -18.30 8.81
N ALA A 80 -18.66 -17.92 7.58
CA ALA A 80 -18.97 -18.86 6.49
C ALA A 80 -17.72 -19.25 5.69
N VAL A 81 -16.70 -18.39 5.70
CA VAL A 81 -15.39 -18.63 5.10
C VAL A 81 -14.29 -18.20 6.05
N ASP A 82 -13.11 -18.77 5.86
CA ASP A 82 -11.92 -18.35 6.57
C ASP A 82 -11.53 -16.90 6.22
N ARG A 83 -10.98 -16.17 7.21
CA ARG A 83 -10.58 -14.77 7.05
C ARG A 83 -9.53 -14.60 5.96
N ASP A 84 -8.56 -15.51 5.92
CA ASP A 84 -7.47 -15.47 4.95
C ASP A 84 -7.99 -15.64 3.52
N LEU A 85 -8.95 -16.55 3.32
CA LEU A 85 -9.60 -16.73 2.01
C LEU A 85 -10.36 -15.47 1.57
N PHE A 86 -11.12 -14.86 2.48
CA PHE A 86 -11.88 -13.64 2.20
C PHE A 86 -10.96 -12.48 1.81
N GLU A 87 -9.88 -12.27 2.56
CA GLU A 87 -8.94 -11.19 2.32
C GLU A 87 -8.17 -11.38 1.00
N ARG A 88 -7.83 -12.62 0.60
CA ARG A 88 -7.26 -12.93 -0.73
C ARG A 88 -8.18 -12.54 -1.86
N VAL A 89 -9.45 -12.92 -1.77
CA VAL A 89 -10.45 -12.59 -2.80
C VAL A 89 -10.69 -11.08 -2.85
N ASN A 90 -10.83 -10.43 -1.70
CA ASN A 90 -11.13 -9.00 -1.64
C ASN A 90 -9.98 -8.15 -2.18
N ALA A 91 -8.73 -8.48 -1.84
CA ALA A 91 -7.54 -7.82 -2.39
C ALA A 91 -7.55 -7.83 -3.93
N ARG A 92 -7.87 -8.97 -4.56
CA ARG A 92 -8.01 -9.06 -6.02
C ARG A 92 -9.16 -8.21 -6.56
N LEU A 93 -10.29 -8.15 -5.85
CA LEU A 93 -11.47 -7.38 -6.26
C LEU A 93 -11.32 -5.86 -6.12
N SER A 94 -10.47 -5.39 -5.20
CA SER A 94 -10.11 -3.97 -5.07
C SER A 94 -9.16 -3.50 -6.18
N THR A 95 -8.46 -4.42 -6.85
CA THR A 95 -7.64 -4.03 -8.00
C THR A 95 -8.52 -3.55 -9.14
N THR A 96 -8.25 -2.36 -9.64
CA THR A 96 -8.95 -1.84 -10.82
C THR A 96 -8.34 -2.51 -12.04
N ALA A 97 -8.96 -3.60 -12.49
CA ALA A 97 -8.62 -4.18 -13.79
C ALA A 97 -8.77 -3.11 -14.89
N PRO A 98 -7.84 -3.07 -15.87
CA PRO A 98 -7.94 -2.16 -17.00
C PRO A 98 -9.27 -2.38 -17.74
N ARG A 99 -9.95 -1.28 -18.08
CA ARG A 99 -11.26 -1.27 -18.76
C ARG A 99 -11.15 -0.64 -20.14
N GLY A 100 -11.99 -1.07 -21.08
CA GLY A 100 -12.07 -0.51 -22.43
C GLY A 100 -11.13 -1.18 -23.44
N LYS A 101 -10.85 -0.50 -24.55
CA LYS A 101 -10.07 -1.03 -25.70
C LYS A 101 -8.68 -1.57 -25.31
N ASN A 102 -8.10 -1.04 -24.23
CA ASN A 102 -6.75 -1.39 -23.77
C ASN A 102 -6.75 -2.47 -22.68
N ALA A 103 -7.88 -3.14 -22.42
CA ALA A 103 -7.97 -4.18 -21.38
C ALA A 103 -7.09 -5.41 -21.67
N LYS A 104 -6.67 -5.60 -22.93
CA LYS A 104 -5.77 -6.67 -23.38
C LYS A 104 -4.33 -6.20 -23.60
N GLU A 105 -4.04 -4.90 -23.44
CA GLU A 105 -2.68 -4.42 -23.61
C GLU A 105 -1.83 -4.72 -22.36
N PRO A 106 -0.55 -5.10 -22.55
CA PRO A 106 0.36 -5.36 -21.44
C PRO A 106 0.52 -4.11 -20.57
N THR A 107 0.64 -4.32 -19.26
CA THR A 107 0.77 -3.21 -18.32
C THR A 107 2.17 -2.58 -18.45
N ARG A 108 2.21 -1.34 -18.94
CA ARG A 108 3.47 -0.63 -19.22
C ARG A 108 4.01 0.22 -18.06
N SER A 109 3.41 0.12 -16.87
CA SER A 109 3.81 0.87 -15.68
C SER A 109 3.57 0.07 -14.41
N ILE A 110 4.58 -0.07 -13.54
CA ILE A 110 4.42 -0.75 -12.25
C ILE A 110 3.41 -0.05 -11.33
N PHE A 111 3.20 1.25 -11.53
CA PHE A 111 2.28 2.10 -10.75
C PHE A 111 0.86 2.18 -11.36
N ALA A 112 0.62 1.51 -12.48
CA ALA A 112 -0.65 1.62 -13.21
C ALA A 112 -1.83 1.26 -12.31
N GLY A 113 -2.80 2.17 -12.20
CA GLY A 113 -4.02 1.98 -11.42
C GLY A 113 -3.85 2.00 -9.90
N LEU A 114 -2.63 2.15 -9.39
CA LEU A 114 -2.32 2.27 -7.96
C LEU A 114 -2.06 3.72 -7.55
N MET A 115 -1.33 4.46 -8.39
CA MET A 115 -0.86 5.79 -8.05
C MET A 115 -1.98 6.85 -8.16
N LYS A 116 -2.08 7.67 -7.13
CA LYS A 116 -3.06 8.74 -6.93
C LYS A 116 -2.38 10.06 -6.65
N CYS A 117 -3.01 11.14 -7.09
CA CYS A 117 -2.57 12.50 -6.83
C CYS A 117 -3.05 12.95 -5.44
N GLN A 118 -2.16 13.51 -4.62
CA GLN A 118 -2.50 14.08 -3.31
C GLN A 118 -3.53 15.20 -3.42
N HIS A 119 -3.42 16.08 -4.43
CA HIS A 119 -4.26 17.27 -4.56
C HIS A 119 -5.71 16.97 -4.92
N CYS A 120 -5.95 16.11 -5.91
CA CYS A 120 -7.30 15.86 -6.43
C CYS A 120 -7.83 14.44 -6.20
N GLY A 121 -7.01 13.54 -5.63
CA GLY A 121 -7.33 12.11 -5.49
C GLY A 121 -7.44 11.35 -6.82
N GLY A 122 -7.19 12.03 -7.94
CA GLY A 122 -7.27 11.49 -9.28
C GLY A 122 -6.18 10.46 -9.58
N THR A 123 -6.36 9.68 -10.63
CA THR A 123 -5.37 8.68 -11.05
C THR A 123 -4.16 9.36 -11.69
N VAL A 124 -2.97 8.87 -11.36
CA VAL A 124 -1.71 9.27 -12.00
C VAL A 124 -1.48 8.34 -13.20
N THR A 125 -1.20 8.94 -14.35
CA THR A 125 -1.06 8.26 -15.63
C THR A 125 0.35 8.40 -16.18
N ARG A 126 0.82 7.35 -16.83
CA ARG A 126 2.06 7.36 -17.61
C ARG A 126 1.83 8.08 -18.93
N VAL A 127 2.60 9.13 -19.19
CA VAL A 127 2.55 9.94 -20.41
C VAL A 127 3.91 9.93 -21.08
N ASN A 128 3.93 9.76 -22.40
CA ASN A 128 5.14 9.81 -23.20
C ASN A 128 5.36 11.23 -23.74
N LYS A 129 6.53 11.81 -23.48
CA LYS A 129 6.97 13.11 -24.00
C LYS A 129 8.29 12.93 -24.76
N GLY A 130 8.19 12.49 -26.02
CA GLY A 130 9.35 12.25 -26.88
C GLY A 130 10.16 11.04 -26.43
N GLN A 131 11.39 11.27 -25.98
CA GLN A 131 12.28 10.22 -25.48
C GLN A 131 12.06 9.89 -23.99
N GLN A 132 11.39 10.76 -23.24
CA GLN A 132 11.19 10.59 -21.80
C GLN A 132 9.73 10.30 -21.45
N VAL A 133 9.57 9.45 -20.45
CA VAL A 133 8.27 9.00 -19.93
C VAL A 133 8.07 9.58 -18.55
N TYR A 134 6.88 10.14 -18.31
CA TYR A 134 6.55 10.81 -17.06
C TYR A 134 5.29 10.22 -16.42
N LEU A 135 5.21 10.31 -15.09
CA LEU A 135 4.01 10.14 -14.30
C LEU A 135 3.40 11.51 -14.04
N VAL A 136 2.13 11.68 -14.41
CA VAL A 136 1.39 12.94 -14.27
C VAL A 136 -0.04 12.68 -13.81
N CYS A 137 -0.61 13.61 -13.06
CA CYS A 137 -2.03 13.54 -12.71
C CYS A 137 -2.91 13.61 -13.97
N ALA A 138 -3.84 12.67 -14.15
CA ALA A 138 -4.72 12.63 -15.31
C ALA A 138 -5.61 13.88 -15.44
N ALA A 139 -6.08 14.42 -14.31
CA ALA A 139 -6.91 15.62 -14.28
C ALA A 139 -6.11 16.87 -14.71
N ALA A 140 -4.86 16.99 -14.26
CA ALA A 140 -3.98 18.08 -14.66
C ALA A 140 -3.56 17.95 -16.14
N HIS A 141 -3.21 16.74 -16.58
CA HIS A 141 -2.86 16.47 -17.98
C HIS A 141 -4.02 16.74 -18.94
N GLY A 142 -5.25 16.40 -18.54
CA GLY A 142 -6.48 16.71 -19.27
C GLY A 142 -6.90 18.19 -19.20
N LYS A 143 -6.10 19.07 -18.56
CA LYS A 143 -6.39 20.50 -18.38
C LYS A 143 -7.78 20.77 -17.77
N SER A 144 -8.22 19.92 -16.84
CA SER A 144 -9.52 20.05 -16.17
C SER A 144 -9.64 21.28 -15.27
N GLY A 145 -8.52 21.95 -14.93
CA GLY A 145 -8.48 23.10 -14.02
C GLY A 145 -8.59 22.73 -12.53
N THR A 146 -8.76 21.45 -12.18
CA THR A 146 -9.00 21.02 -10.78
C THR A 146 -7.74 20.53 -10.06
N CYS A 147 -6.56 20.60 -10.68
CA CYS A 147 -5.33 20.07 -10.12
C CYS A 147 -4.09 20.77 -10.70
N LYS A 148 -3.06 20.94 -9.86
CA LYS A 148 -1.72 21.40 -10.27
C LYS A 148 -1.05 20.34 -11.14
N TYR A 149 -0.35 20.79 -12.18
CA TYR A 149 0.38 19.89 -13.07
C TYR A 149 1.75 19.58 -12.46
N GLU A 150 1.96 18.37 -11.98
CA GLU A 150 3.26 17.90 -11.48
C GLU A 150 3.71 16.71 -12.31
N SER A 151 5.00 16.66 -12.64
CA SER A 151 5.55 15.59 -13.48
C SER A 151 6.79 14.99 -12.88
N VAL A 152 6.78 13.67 -12.83
CA VAL A 152 7.82 12.86 -12.22
C VAL A 152 8.34 11.88 -13.27
N PRO A 153 9.66 11.85 -13.59
CA PRO A 153 10.21 10.89 -14.54
C PRO A 153 9.94 9.43 -14.12
N TYR A 154 9.39 8.63 -15.04
CA TYR A 154 8.96 7.26 -14.72
C TYR A 154 10.14 6.34 -14.36
N ALA A 155 11.27 6.46 -15.04
CA ALA A 155 12.43 5.62 -14.78
C ALA A 155 13.01 5.87 -13.38
N GLU A 156 13.21 7.14 -13.03
CA GLU A 156 13.67 7.57 -11.70
C GLU A 156 12.69 7.17 -10.60
N ALA A 157 11.38 7.29 -10.85
CA ALA A 157 10.34 6.83 -9.92
C ALA A 157 10.44 5.33 -9.61
N VAL A 158 10.70 4.51 -10.63
CA VAL A 158 10.90 3.07 -10.45
C VAL A 158 12.19 2.82 -9.66
N SER A 159 13.29 3.50 -10.00
CA SER A 159 14.58 3.34 -9.31
C SER A 159 14.50 3.75 -7.84
N ALA A 160 13.91 4.91 -7.53
CA ALA A 160 13.72 5.40 -6.17
C ALA A 160 12.86 4.42 -5.35
N PHE A 161 11.79 3.89 -5.95
CA PHE A 161 10.95 2.89 -5.30
C PHE A 161 11.69 1.57 -5.05
N ARG A 162 12.49 1.08 -6.01
CA ARG A 162 13.32 -0.13 -5.84
C ARG A 162 14.36 0.06 -4.74
N LEU A 163 15.01 1.23 -4.67
CA LEU A 163 16.06 1.53 -3.70
C LEU A 163 15.54 1.46 -2.25
N ARG A 164 14.29 1.89 -2.01
CA ARG A 164 13.65 1.89 -0.69
C ARG A 164 12.81 0.65 -0.40
N LEU A 165 12.65 -0.24 -1.39
CA LEU A 165 11.72 -1.36 -1.36
C LEU A 165 11.86 -2.23 -0.10
N LEU A 166 13.07 -2.65 0.24
CA LEU A 166 13.31 -3.56 1.36
C LEU A 166 12.85 -2.93 2.69
N GLY A 167 13.29 -1.70 2.98
CA GLY A 167 12.85 -0.96 4.16
C GLY A 167 11.33 -0.72 4.17
N THR A 168 10.74 -0.37 3.02
CA THR A 168 9.29 -0.21 2.91
C THR A 168 8.51 -1.50 3.19
N LEU A 169 8.99 -2.65 2.72
CA LEU A 169 8.35 -3.95 2.96
C LEU A 169 8.54 -4.43 4.41
N ASP A 170 9.72 -4.22 4.98
CA ASP A 170 10.00 -4.54 6.38
C ASP A 170 9.13 -3.72 7.32
N ASP A 171 8.87 -2.46 6.97
CA ASP A 171 8.06 -1.53 7.75
C ASP A 171 6.57 -1.57 7.40
N ALA A 172 6.16 -2.52 6.56
CA ALA A 172 4.76 -2.69 6.23
C ALA A 172 3.96 -3.03 7.53
N PRO A 173 2.88 -2.28 7.82
CA PRO A 173 2.05 -2.49 9.00
C PRO A 173 1.45 -3.90 9.00
N THR A 174 1.28 -4.51 10.17
CA THR A 174 0.82 -5.91 10.25
C THR A 174 -0.72 -6.05 10.34
N GLY A 175 -1.42 -4.92 10.53
CA GLY A 175 -2.87 -4.81 10.58
C GLY A 175 -3.38 -4.25 11.91
N SER A 176 -4.70 -4.18 12.10
CA SER A 176 -5.35 -3.42 13.19
C SER A 176 -4.98 -3.85 14.62
N ASN A 177 -4.36 -5.02 14.81
CA ASN A 177 -4.03 -5.58 16.13
C ASN A 177 -2.57 -5.36 16.56
N THR A 178 -1.74 -4.67 15.78
CA THR A 178 -0.31 -4.46 16.08
C THR A 178 0.09 -3.01 16.28
N ALA A 179 -0.84 -2.05 16.26
CA ALA A 179 -0.52 -0.62 16.33
C ALA A 179 0.40 -0.25 17.52
N ASP A 180 0.14 -0.82 18.71
CA ASP A 180 0.97 -0.61 19.89
C ASP A 180 2.39 -1.20 19.74
N MET A 181 2.50 -2.34 19.05
CA MET A 181 3.80 -2.95 18.77
C MET A 181 4.57 -2.18 17.69
N ASP A 182 3.88 -1.73 16.64
CA ASP A 182 4.46 -0.93 15.55
C ASP A 182 4.97 0.42 16.09
N ALA A 183 4.22 1.08 16.99
CA ALA A 183 4.67 2.28 17.70
C ALA A 183 5.92 2.02 18.56
N LYS A 184 5.99 0.86 19.22
CA LYS A 184 7.14 0.48 20.05
C LYS A 184 8.38 0.13 19.22
N ILE A 185 8.19 -0.46 18.04
CA ILE A 185 9.26 -0.70 17.06
C ILE A 185 9.82 0.64 16.60
N GLU A 186 8.96 1.59 16.24
CA GLU A 186 9.40 2.92 15.80
C GLU A 186 10.17 3.66 16.89
N GLN A 187 9.69 3.62 18.14
CA GLN A 187 10.40 4.19 19.28
C GLN A 187 11.79 3.56 19.47
N LEU A 188 11.90 2.22 19.38
CA LEU A 188 13.17 1.52 19.54
C LEU A 188 14.13 1.79 18.38
N LYS A 189 13.65 1.90 17.14
CA LYS A 189 14.46 2.33 16.00
C LYS A 189 15.08 3.70 16.24
N GLY A 190 14.27 4.67 16.65
CA GLY A 190 14.78 6.01 16.99
C GLY A 190 15.80 5.98 18.14
N THR A 191 15.61 5.09 19.12
CA THR A 191 16.58 4.90 20.22
C THR A 191 17.90 4.29 19.71
N VAL A 192 17.84 3.33 18.81
CA VAL A 192 19.03 2.72 18.17
C VAL A 192 19.77 3.75 17.33
N ASP A 193 19.09 4.54 16.49
CA ASP A 193 19.71 5.60 15.68
C ASP A 193 20.45 6.63 16.55
N VAL A 194 19.81 7.10 17.63
CA VAL A 194 20.46 8.02 18.58
C VAL A 194 21.64 7.37 19.27
N GLY A 195 21.52 6.10 19.68
CA GLY A 195 22.60 5.34 20.31
C GLY A 195 23.79 5.11 19.38
N GLU A 196 23.56 4.82 18.11
CA GLU A 196 24.60 4.70 17.08
C GLU A 196 25.36 6.00 16.89
N GLY A 197 24.64 7.14 16.83
CA GLY A 197 25.24 8.46 16.80
C GLY A 197 26.13 8.72 18.03
N TYR A 198 25.65 8.37 19.22
CA TYR A 198 26.39 8.58 20.47
C TYR A 198 27.66 7.69 20.57
N VAL A 199 27.58 6.43 20.14
CA VAL A 199 28.73 5.52 20.08
C VAL A 199 29.79 6.07 19.12
N ASN A 200 29.38 6.57 17.95
CA ASN A 200 30.30 7.17 16.98
C ASN A 200 31.00 8.42 17.55
N GLU A 201 30.29 9.31 18.24
CA GLU A 201 30.90 10.49 18.89
C GLU A 201 31.95 10.09 19.95
N LEU A 202 31.62 9.11 20.79
CA LEU A 202 32.56 8.60 21.80
C LEU A 202 33.76 7.87 21.18
N LEU A 203 33.56 7.20 20.04
CA LEU A 203 34.62 6.55 19.28
C LEU A 203 35.61 7.59 18.73
N GLU A 204 35.13 8.70 18.18
CA GLU A 204 35.98 9.80 17.71
C GLU A 204 36.81 10.40 18.85
N LEU A 205 36.19 10.71 19.99
CA LEU A 205 36.87 11.21 21.19
C LEU A 205 37.92 10.21 21.72
N ARG A 206 37.68 8.91 21.57
CA ARG A 206 38.64 7.88 21.96
C ARG A 206 39.85 7.86 21.03
N ILE A 207 39.65 8.03 19.74
CA ILE A 207 40.72 8.07 18.73
C ILE A 207 41.63 9.28 18.96
N THR A 208 41.06 10.44 19.27
CA THR A 208 41.80 11.70 19.45
C THR A 208 42.53 11.80 20.79
N ASP A 209 41.83 11.65 21.91
CA ASP A 209 42.37 11.98 23.24
C ASP A 209 42.78 10.76 24.09
N LYS A 210 42.55 9.53 23.60
CA LYS A 210 42.88 8.27 24.30
C LYS A 210 42.47 8.25 25.78
N SER A 211 41.39 8.95 26.13
CA SER A 211 40.87 9.02 27.50
C SER A 211 40.37 7.66 27.99
N ARG A 212 40.79 7.27 29.20
CA ARG A 212 40.33 6.04 29.86
C ARG A 212 38.85 6.12 30.25
N ALA A 213 38.37 7.31 30.62
CA ALA A 213 36.96 7.56 30.92
C ALA A 213 36.10 7.45 29.66
N ALA A 214 36.58 7.95 28.52
CA ALA A 214 35.89 7.78 27.22
C ALA A 214 35.81 6.31 26.82
N SER A 215 36.85 5.52 27.08
CA SER A 215 36.81 4.06 26.80
C SER A 215 35.76 3.32 27.60
N GLN A 216 35.57 3.72 28.86
CA GLN A 216 34.58 3.09 29.72
C GLN A 216 33.17 3.46 29.26
N ARG A 217 32.93 4.75 28.99
CA ARG A 217 31.65 5.23 28.45
C ARG A 217 31.32 4.61 27.09
N LEU A 218 32.29 4.46 26.20
CA LEU A 218 32.09 3.79 24.91
C LEU A 218 31.61 2.35 25.10
N ARG A 219 32.28 1.56 25.94
CA ARG A 219 31.85 0.18 26.24
C ARG A 219 30.46 0.09 26.86
N ASP A 220 30.11 1.06 27.69
CA ASP A 220 28.79 1.12 28.32
C ASP A 220 27.72 1.48 27.29
N ALA A 221 27.98 2.46 26.42
CA ALA A 221 27.10 2.84 25.32
C ALA A 221 26.94 1.73 24.27
N GLU A 222 28.01 1.04 23.91
CA GLU A 222 27.97 -0.13 23.00
C GLU A 222 27.07 -1.23 23.57
N ARG A 223 27.17 -1.51 24.88
CA ARG A 223 26.34 -2.51 25.54
C ARG A 223 24.86 -2.10 25.57
N GLU A 224 24.55 -0.86 25.91
CA GLU A 224 23.16 -0.35 25.89
C GLU A 224 22.59 -0.38 24.47
N LEU A 225 23.40 -0.03 23.46
CA LEU A 225 23.02 -0.10 22.05
C LEU A 225 22.72 -1.55 21.63
N ASP A 226 23.55 -2.51 22.02
CA ASP A 226 23.33 -3.93 21.73
C ASP A 226 22.06 -4.46 22.43
N GLU A 227 21.77 -4.02 23.65
CA GLU A 227 20.52 -4.34 24.35
C GLU A 227 19.30 -3.79 23.60
N HIS A 228 19.36 -2.55 23.11
CA HIS A 228 18.29 -1.94 22.32
C HIS A 228 18.12 -2.64 20.96
N ARG A 229 19.21 -3.00 20.28
CA ARG A 229 19.19 -3.76 19.02
C ARG A 229 18.57 -5.14 19.20
N GLU A 230 18.89 -5.84 20.28
CA GLU A 230 18.31 -7.15 20.58
C GLU A 230 16.82 -7.04 20.95
N ALA A 231 16.43 -6.02 21.70
CA ALA A 231 15.03 -5.74 22.00
C ALA A 231 14.22 -5.44 20.72
N LEU A 232 14.79 -4.64 19.80
CA LEU A 232 14.20 -4.34 18.50
C LEU A 232 14.04 -5.61 17.67
N ARG A 233 15.09 -6.45 17.58
CA ARG A 233 15.05 -7.72 16.85
C ARG A 233 13.92 -8.63 17.35
N LYS A 234 13.80 -8.83 18.67
CA LYS A 234 12.73 -9.64 19.27
C LYS A 234 11.33 -9.12 18.96
N LEU A 235 11.15 -7.80 18.94
CA LEU A 235 9.87 -7.21 18.57
C LEU A 235 9.55 -7.38 17.08
N LEU A 236 10.53 -7.25 16.21
CA LEU A 236 10.38 -7.51 14.76
C LEU A 236 10.01 -8.98 14.52
N GLU A 237 10.71 -9.93 15.14
CA GLU A 237 10.39 -11.37 15.06
C GLU A 237 8.97 -11.67 15.56
N ARG A 238 8.57 -11.07 16.69
CA ARG A 238 7.22 -11.24 17.22
C ARG A 238 6.15 -10.62 16.31
N ARG A 239 6.43 -9.46 15.71
CA ARG A 239 5.56 -8.83 14.71
C ARG A 239 5.42 -9.72 13.48
N ASP A 240 6.50 -10.27 12.97
CA ASP A 240 6.50 -11.12 11.77
C ASP A 240 5.78 -12.46 12.01
N ALA A 241 5.84 -13.00 13.24
CA ALA A 241 5.05 -14.15 13.66
C ALA A 241 3.53 -13.86 13.76
N LEU A 242 3.16 -12.59 14.00
CA LEU A 242 1.77 -12.13 14.03
C LEU A 242 1.24 -11.74 12.65
N ARG A 243 2.12 -11.53 11.65
CA ARG A 243 1.71 -11.34 10.25
C ARG A 243 1.02 -12.60 9.75
N SER A 244 -0.17 -12.44 9.18
CA SER A 244 -0.85 -13.58 8.55
C SER A 244 0.03 -14.12 7.41
N THR A 245 0.00 -15.44 7.20
CA THR A 245 0.77 -16.10 6.15
C THR A 245 0.52 -15.46 4.78
N ASN A 246 -0.71 -14.98 4.55
CA ASN A 246 -1.08 -14.24 3.35
C ASN A 246 -0.37 -12.90 3.18
N VAL A 247 -0.20 -12.12 4.25
CA VAL A 247 0.51 -10.83 4.19
C VAL A 247 1.97 -11.10 3.84
N ASN A 248 2.61 -12.06 4.51
CA ASN A 248 3.99 -12.46 4.21
C ASN A 248 4.14 -12.93 2.75
N MET A 249 3.21 -13.75 2.25
CA MET A 249 3.22 -14.18 0.85
C MET A 249 3.07 -13.02 -0.13
N ARG A 250 2.25 -12.00 0.18
CA ARG A 250 2.07 -10.82 -0.67
C ARG A 250 3.33 -9.95 -0.68
N LEU A 251 3.93 -9.70 0.48
CA LEU A 251 5.16 -8.92 0.59
C LEU A 251 6.32 -9.62 -0.13
N ALA A 252 6.49 -10.93 0.08
CA ALA A 252 7.50 -11.73 -0.63
C ALA A 252 7.27 -11.75 -2.15
N ALA A 253 6.01 -11.76 -2.61
CA ALA A 253 5.70 -11.65 -4.04
C ALA A 253 6.08 -10.28 -4.62
N VAL A 254 5.90 -9.20 -3.85
CA VAL A 254 6.32 -7.84 -4.24
C VAL A 254 7.85 -7.78 -4.30
N GLU A 255 8.54 -8.23 -3.26
CA GLU A 255 10.00 -8.28 -3.20
C GLU A 255 10.57 -9.03 -4.40
N LYS A 256 10.11 -10.27 -4.64
CA LYS A 256 10.56 -11.10 -5.75
C LYS A 256 10.33 -10.44 -7.11
N ALA A 257 9.18 -9.81 -7.32
CA ALA A 257 8.83 -9.22 -8.61
C ALA A 257 9.64 -7.95 -8.93
N LEU A 258 9.99 -7.14 -7.91
CA LEU A 258 10.73 -5.89 -8.09
C LEU A 258 12.27 -6.03 -8.00
N THR A 259 12.78 -7.11 -7.41
CA THR A 259 14.22 -7.41 -7.36
C THR A 259 14.71 -8.18 -8.59
N ARG A 260 13.81 -8.86 -9.31
CA ARG A 260 14.13 -9.62 -10.54
C ARG A 260 14.79 -8.74 -11.61
N GLU A 261 15.86 -9.26 -12.24
CA GLU A 261 16.52 -8.63 -13.39
C GLU A 261 16.52 -9.56 -14.62
N PRO A 262 15.97 -9.12 -15.79
CA PRO A 262 15.24 -7.87 -16.00
C PRO A 262 13.87 -7.87 -15.31
N MET A 263 13.42 -6.71 -14.83
CA MET A 263 12.15 -6.55 -14.14
C MET A 263 10.97 -6.67 -15.12
N ASP A 264 10.07 -7.62 -14.84
CA ASP A 264 8.79 -7.71 -15.55
C ASP A 264 7.80 -6.69 -14.97
N THR A 265 7.42 -5.70 -15.78
CA THR A 265 6.55 -4.60 -15.36
C THR A 265 5.13 -5.07 -15.02
N GLU A 266 4.63 -6.10 -15.70
CA GLU A 266 3.29 -6.63 -15.47
C GLU A 266 3.26 -7.50 -14.20
N GLU A 267 4.27 -8.34 -14.00
CA GLU A 267 4.44 -9.13 -12.79
C GLU A 267 4.59 -8.23 -11.55
N ALA A 268 5.44 -7.19 -11.63
CA ALA A 268 5.63 -6.21 -10.56
C ALA A 268 4.33 -5.43 -10.26
N ASN A 269 3.60 -4.97 -11.29
CA ASN A 269 2.32 -4.29 -11.08
C ASN A 269 1.28 -5.22 -10.42
N LYS A 270 1.23 -6.49 -10.83
CA LYS A 270 0.32 -7.49 -10.28
C LYS A 270 0.64 -7.78 -8.81
N ALA A 271 1.92 -7.94 -8.48
CA ALA A 271 2.37 -8.13 -7.11
C ALA A 271 2.01 -6.93 -6.23
N LEU A 272 2.34 -5.70 -6.68
CA LEU A 272 2.00 -4.47 -5.97
C LEU A 272 0.49 -4.33 -5.75
N ARG A 273 -0.32 -4.61 -6.78
CA ARG A 273 -1.79 -4.60 -6.67
C ARG A 273 -2.34 -5.62 -5.68
N GLY A 274 -1.64 -6.74 -5.47
CA GLY A 274 -1.98 -7.75 -4.49
C GLY A 274 -1.70 -7.32 -3.04
N ALA A 275 -0.70 -6.46 -2.83
CA ALA A 275 -0.30 -6.00 -1.49
C ALA A 275 -0.88 -4.62 -1.12
N VAL A 276 -0.98 -3.72 -2.10
CA VAL A 276 -1.31 -2.29 -1.93
C VAL A 276 -2.65 -1.97 -2.58
N SER A 277 -3.47 -1.18 -1.88
CA SER A 277 -4.77 -0.68 -2.35
C SER A 277 -4.65 0.59 -3.20
N LYS A 278 -3.82 1.53 -2.77
CA LYS A 278 -3.48 2.77 -3.49
C LYS A 278 -2.14 3.31 -2.98
N MET A 279 -1.50 4.12 -3.81
CA MET A 279 -0.30 4.87 -3.44
C MET A 279 -0.57 6.35 -3.75
N VAL A 280 -0.29 7.25 -2.82
CA VAL A 280 -0.50 8.69 -3.02
C VAL A 280 0.87 9.34 -3.16
N MET A 281 1.18 9.87 -4.34
CA MET A 281 2.43 10.59 -4.55
C MET A 281 2.32 12.02 -4.03
N ARG A 282 3.37 12.47 -3.32
CA ARG A 282 3.56 13.85 -2.82
C ARG A 282 4.86 14.44 -3.38
N PRO A 283 4.88 14.83 -4.67
CA PRO A 283 6.12 15.19 -5.36
C PRO A 283 6.82 16.44 -4.81
N GLN A 284 6.12 17.32 -4.08
CA GLN A 284 6.74 18.50 -3.48
C GLN A 284 7.49 18.17 -2.18
N GLU A 285 7.07 17.11 -1.49
CA GLU A 285 7.61 16.69 -0.19
C GLU A 285 8.58 15.51 -0.33
N ALA A 286 8.91 15.11 -1.55
CA ALA A 286 9.62 13.85 -1.86
C ALA A 286 8.95 12.62 -1.20
N GLY A 287 7.63 12.66 -1.00
CA GLY A 287 6.89 11.68 -0.20
C GLY A 287 6.01 10.74 -1.02
N LEU A 288 5.73 9.57 -0.46
CA LEU A 288 4.80 8.58 -1.01
C LEU A 288 4.06 7.88 0.12
N ASP A 289 2.73 7.91 0.05
CA ASP A 289 1.89 7.26 1.06
C ASP A 289 1.37 5.94 0.49
N ILE A 290 1.73 4.83 1.12
CA ILE A 290 1.36 3.48 0.70
C ILE A 290 0.21 2.99 1.57
N TRP A 291 -0.93 2.73 0.94
CA TRP A 291 -2.11 2.21 1.62
C TRP A 291 -2.18 0.70 1.39
N TRP A 292 -1.72 -0.09 2.34
CA TRP A 292 -1.75 -1.55 2.28
C TRP A 292 -3.19 -2.08 2.37
N HIS A 293 -3.48 -3.23 1.74
CA HIS A 293 -4.80 -3.87 1.86
C HIS A 293 -5.14 -4.32 3.28
N HIS A 294 -4.11 -4.56 4.10
CA HIS A 294 -4.22 -5.09 5.45
C HIS A 294 -4.05 -4.02 6.53
N ALA A 295 -3.93 -2.73 6.17
CA ALA A 295 -3.79 -1.63 7.11
C ALA A 295 -4.78 -0.49 6.84
N GLU A 296 -5.16 0.21 7.91
CA GLU A 296 -6.13 1.32 7.85
C GLU A 296 -5.44 2.69 7.72
N THR A 297 -4.19 2.78 8.15
CA THR A 297 -3.34 3.97 8.01
C THR A 297 -2.34 3.81 6.86
N PRO A 298 -1.96 4.91 6.19
CA PRO A 298 -0.88 4.87 5.22
C PRO A 298 0.47 4.66 5.93
N GLN A 299 1.37 3.93 5.27
CA GLN A 299 2.79 3.98 5.55
C GLN A 299 3.40 5.10 4.70
N GLU A 300 4.09 6.04 5.35
CA GLU A 300 4.82 7.09 4.66
C GLU A 300 6.22 6.58 4.31
N THR A 301 6.65 6.82 3.08
CA THR A 301 8.02 6.53 2.64
C THR A 301 8.56 7.68 1.81
N LEU A 302 9.88 7.87 1.88
CA LEU A 302 10.59 8.72 0.94
C LEU A 302 10.46 8.16 -0.48
N PHE A 303 10.35 9.07 -1.42
CA PHE A 303 10.20 8.81 -2.84
C PHE A 303 11.04 9.81 -3.62
N MET A 304 10.45 10.54 -4.57
CA MET A 304 11.17 11.50 -5.39
C MET A 304 10.42 12.80 -5.55
N THR A 305 11.18 13.88 -5.79
CA THR A 305 10.61 15.20 -6.05
C THR A 305 10.11 15.34 -7.49
N SER A 306 9.23 16.31 -7.70
CA SER A 306 8.92 16.80 -9.04
C SER A 306 10.15 17.49 -9.62
N ARG A 307 10.51 17.16 -10.87
CA ARG A 307 11.62 17.81 -11.59
C ARG A 307 11.44 19.33 -11.71
N PHE A 308 10.20 19.80 -11.60
CA PHE A 308 9.87 21.23 -11.62
C PHE A 308 9.31 21.61 -10.24
N ASN A 309 10.02 22.51 -9.56
CA ASN A 309 9.54 23.17 -8.36
C ASN A 309 8.63 24.32 -8.80
N TRP A 310 7.33 24.11 -8.66
CA TRP A 310 6.32 25.06 -9.12
C TRP A 310 6.14 26.27 -8.22
N ASP A 311 6.59 26.19 -6.97
CA ASP A 311 6.51 27.31 -6.04
C ASP A 311 7.71 28.26 -6.23
N ALA A 312 8.87 27.70 -6.58
CA ALA A 312 10.05 28.44 -6.99
C ALA A 312 10.10 28.76 -8.51
N ASN A 313 9.18 28.20 -9.29
CA ASN A 313 9.16 28.26 -10.76
C ASN A 313 10.51 27.89 -11.42
N SER A 314 11.17 26.86 -10.90
CA SER A 314 12.50 26.42 -11.32
C SER A 314 12.54 24.91 -11.56
N ILE A 315 13.49 24.45 -12.37
CA ILE A 315 13.80 23.02 -12.51
C ILE A 315 14.82 22.68 -11.43
N GLU A 316 14.51 21.70 -10.57
CA GLU A 316 15.53 21.12 -9.69
C GLU A 316 16.48 20.31 -10.59
N ASN A 317 17.71 20.78 -10.72
CA ASN A 317 18.77 19.97 -11.29
C ASN A 317 19.14 18.94 -10.22
N MET A 318 18.81 17.66 -10.46
CA MET A 318 19.61 16.58 -9.90
C MET A 318 20.96 16.63 -10.62
N MET A 319 21.85 17.54 -10.19
CA MET A 319 23.25 17.43 -10.52
C MET A 319 23.75 16.17 -9.82
N GLU A 320 24.29 15.27 -10.63
CA GLU A 320 25.28 14.27 -10.22
C GLU A 320 26.25 14.91 -9.23
N GLU A 321 26.29 14.42 -8.01
CA GLU A 321 27.46 14.58 -7.14
C GLU A 321 28.10 13.21 -7.01
N ASP A 322 29.21 13.12 -7.76
CA ASP A 322 30.38 12.22 -7.71
C ASP A 322 30.39 11.04 -6.71
#